data_AF-A0A382XKJ1-F1
#
_entry.id   AF-A0A382XKJ1-F1
#
_cell.length_a   1.000
_cell.length_b   1.000
_cell.length_c   1.000
_cell.angle_alpha   90.00
_cell.angle_beta   90.00
_cell.angle_gamma   90.00
#
_symmetry.space_group_name_H-M   'P 1'
#
loop_
_entity.id
_entity.type
_entity.pdbx_description
1 polymer ?
#
loop_
_entity_poly.entity_id
_entity_poly.type
_entity_poly.pdbx_seq_one_letter_code
_entity_poly.pdbx_strand_id
1 'polypeptide(L)'
;MSYSRWLDSAFYTYWCVSDAKNKNDEVFICHTDIYKCYKFKYIECKRIVGDLTAIKGKINEIKGDEDAIELQGYIKEFVKHVDKEYADGS
;
A
#
# COMPACT_ATOMS: atom_id res chain seq x y z
N MET A 1 8.47 -3.07 -6.70
CA MET A 1 7.45 -3.99 -7.29
C MET A 1 6.11 -3.28 -7.34
N SER A 2 5.40 -3.25 -8.46
CA SER A 2 4.07 -2.60 -8.55
C SER A 2 2.94 -3.57 -8.22
N TYR A 3 1.90 -3.10 -7.55
CA TYR A 3 0.71 -3.88 -7.19
C TYR A 3 -0.50 -3.57 -8.06
N SER A 4 -0.51 -2.41 -8.73
CA SER A 4 -1.56 -2.02 -9.68
C SER A 4 -0.96 -1.49 -10.99
N ARG A 5 -1.80 -1.38 -12.03
CA ARG A 5 -1.49 -0.75 -13.31
C ARG A 5 -2.51 0.35 -13.59
N TRP A 6 -2.05 1.55 -13.94
CA TRP A 6 -2.91 2.72 -14.19
C TRP A 6 -3.91 2.56 -15.34
N LEU A 7 -3.72 1.58 -16.23
CA LEU A 7 -4.67 1.31 -17.30
C LEU A 7 -6.01 0.76 -16.77
N ASP A 8 -5.97 0.06 -15.63
CA ASP A 8 -7.11 -0.71 -15.11
C ASP A 8 -7.49 -0.30 -13.68
N SER A 9 -6.80 0.69 -13.10
CA SER A 9 -6.97 1.13 -11.71
C SER A 9 -6.79 2.63 -11.57
N ALA A 10 -7.60 3.25 -10.70
CA ALA A 10 -7.44 4.64 -10.30
C ALA A 10 -6.17 4.88 -9.46
N PHE A 11 -5.53 3.81 -8.98
CA PHE A 11 -4.36 3.87 -8.13
C PHE A 11 -3.13 3.33 -8.86
N TYR A 12 -1.99 4.00 -8.76
CA TYR A 12 -0.69 3.39 -9.07
C TYR A 12 0.06 3.11 -7.79
N THR A 13 0.23 1.83 -7.51
CA THR A 13 0.73 1.36 -6.24
C THR A 13 1.99 0.54 -6.41
N TYR A 14 2.95 0.75 -5.54
CA TYR A 14 4.19 -0.01 -5.56
C TYR A 14 4.89 -0.03 -4.21
N TRP A 15 5.69 -1.07 -4.01
CA TRP A 15 6.67 -1.15 -2.95
C TRP A 15 7.85 -0.26 -3.30
N CYS A 16 8.04 0.81 -2.52
CA CYS A 16 9.21 1.66 -2.60
C CYS A 16 10.41 0.94 -1.96
N VAL A 17 11.30 0.46 -2.84
CA VAL A 17 12.62 0.00 -2.43
C VAL A 17 13.42 1.26 -2.08
N SER A 18 13.56 1.53 -0.79
CA SER A 18 14.35 2.63 -0.23
C SER A 18 15.39 2.06 0.74
N ASP A 19 16.21 2.91 1.38
CA ASP A 19 17.14 2.53 2.47
C ASP A 19 16.38 2.13 3.77
N ALA A 20 15.38 1.25 3.65
CA ALA A 20 14.67 0.69 4.78
C ALA A 20 15.67 -0.10 5.63
N LYS A 21 15.87 0.32 6.89
CA LYS A 21 16.83 -0.32 7.81
C LYS A 21 16.28 -1.59 8.44
N ASN A 22 14.96 -1.73 8.44
CA ASN A 22 14.23 -2.85 9.00
C ASN A 22 12.84 -2.93 8.36
N LYS A 23 12.18 -4.07 8.59
CA LYS A 23 10.83 -4.39 8.08
C LYS A 23 9.78 -3.30 8.29
N ASN A 24 9.83 -2.57 9.40
CA ASN A 24 8.83 -1.55 9.71
C ASN A 24 9.05 -0.23 8.96
N ASP A 25 10.25 -0.03 8.39
CA ASP A 25 10.58 1.13 7.56
C ASP A 25 10.21 0.92 6.09
N GLU A 26 9.74 -0.27 5.71
CA GLU A 26 9.25 -0.51 4.36
C GLU A 26 8.03 0.35 4.04
N VAL A 27 8.00 0.91 2.82
CA VAL A 27 7.01 1.89 2.40
C VAL A 27 6.22 1.41 1.19
N PHE A 28 4.90 1.43 1.35
CA PHE A 28 3.94 1.33 0.26
C PHE A 28 3.61 2.72 -0.26
N ILE A 29 3.71 2.91 -1.56
CA ILE A 29 3.33 4.15 -2.24
C ILE A 29 2.05 3.92 -3.03
N CYS A 30 1.13 4.87 -2.93
CA CYS A 30 -0.10 4.93 -3.73
C CYS A 30 -0.22 6.31 -4.38
N HIS A 31 -0.16 6.37 -5.70
CA HIS A 31 -0.51 7.54 -6.47
C HIS A 31 -1.98 7.51 -6.85
N THR A 32 -2.69 8.59 -6.58
CA THR A 32 -4.08 8.81 -7.03
C THR A 32 -4.13 9.67 -8.30
N ASP A 33 -3.07 10.42 -8.56
CA ASP A 33 -2.79 11.11 -9.81
C ASP A 33 -1.26 11.30 -9.95
N ILE A 34 -0.81 12.00 -10.99
CA ILE A 34 0.62 12.21 -11.27
C ILE A 34 1.33 13.11 -10.24
N TYR A 35 0.59 13.96 -9.53
CA TYR A 35 1.10 14.93 -8.56
C TYR A 35 0.85 14.51 -7.10
N LYS A 36 -0.14 13.66 -6.85
CA LYS A 36 -0.54 13.22 -5.52
C LYS A 36 -0.13 11.78 -5.26
N CYS A 37 0.67 11.60 -4.21
CA CYS A 37 1.01 10.30 -3.68
C CYS A 37 0.83 10.25 -2.17
N TYR A 38 0.43 9.08 -1.71
CA TYR A 38 0.27 8.71 -0.31
C TYR A 38 1.28 7.63 0.01
N LYS A 39 1.92 7.77 1.17
CA LYS A 39 2.96 6.86 1.63
C LYS A 39 2.50 6.24 2.93
N PHE A 40 2.58 4.92 3.01
CA PHE A 40 2.18 4.16 4.19
C PHE A 40 3.34 3.27 4.61
N LYS A 41 3.72 3.35 5.89
CA LYS A 41 4.70 2.41 6.44
C LYS A 41 4.08 1.02 6.59
N TYR A 42 4.90 -0.02 6.60
CA TYR A 42 4.46 -1.40 6.82
C TYR A 42 3.54 -1.57 8.04
N ILE A 43 3.84 -0.90 9.16
CA ILE A 43 3.00 -0.98 10.36
C ILE A 43 1.60 -0.39 10.16
N GLU A 44 1.48 0.66 9.34
CA GLU A 44 0.18 1.25 8.99
C GLU A 44 -0.56 0.35 8.01
N CYS A 45 0.16 -0.22 7.04
CA CYS A 45 -0.38 -1.18 6.08
C CYS A 45 -1.02 -2.37 6.79
N LYS A 46 -0.39 -2.92 7.83
CA LYS A 46 -0.99 -3.99 8.64
C LYS A 46 -2.31 -3.60 9.30
N ARG A 47 -2.43 -2.35 9.77
CA ARG A 47 -3.68 -1.84 10.36
C ARG A 47 -4.76 -1.76 9.29
N ILE A 48 -4.42 -1.24 8.11
CA ILE A 48 -5.35 -1.13 6.97
C ILE A 48 -5.84 -2.51 6.50
N VAL A 49 -4.96 -3.52 6.48
CA VAL A 49 -5.35 -4.90 6.13
C VAL A 49 -6.36 -5.47 7.14
N GLY A 50 -6.22 -5.14 8.43
CA GLY A 50 -7.15 -5.58 9.48
C GLY A 50 -8.44 -4.77 9.57
N ASP A 51 -8.41 -3.51 9.15
CA ASP A 51 -9.52 -2.57 9.26
C ASP A 51 -9.58 -1.64 8.03
N LEU A 52 -10.57 -1.89 7.17
CA LEU A 52 -10.80 -1.10 5.97
C LEU A 52 -11.13 0.37 6.30
N THR A 53 -11.68 0.67 7.47
CA THR A 53 -11.98 2.05 7.86
C THR A 53 -10.71 2.88 8.12
N ALA A 54 -9.58 2.22 8.38
CA ALA A 54 -8.30 2.89 8.62
C ALA A 54 -7.71 3.59 7.38
N ILE A 55 -8.19 3.27 6.18
CA ILE A 55 -7.82 3.98 4.95
C ILE A 55 -8.77 5.12 4.61
N LYS A 56 -10.02 5.06 5.11
CA LYS A 56 -11.03 6.10 4.90
C LYS A 56 -10.58 7.39 5.60
N GLY A 57 -10.56 8.49 4.86
CA GLY A 57 -10.07 9.79 5.34
C GLY A 57 -8.54 9.97 5.31
N LYS A 58 -7.76 8.93 5.00
CA LYS A 58 -6.32 9.10 4.68
C LYS A 58 -6.10 9.47 3.22
N ILE A 59 -6.98 9.02 2.34
CA ILE A 59 -6.97 9.32 0.90
C ILE A 59 -8.33 9.90 0.55
N ASN A 60 -8.34 11.18 0.16
CA ASN A 60 -9.59 11.90 -0.16
C ASN A 60 -10.16 11.48 -1.51
N GLU A 61 -9.35 10.88 -2.38
CA GLU A 61 -9.72 10.44 -3.72
C GLU A 61 -10.48 9.10 -3.75
N ILE A 62 -10.59 8.40 -2.61
CA ILE A 62 -11.44 7.21 -2.48
C ILE A 62 -12.92 7.65 -2.54
N LYS A 63 -13.64 7.21 -3.57
CA LYS A 63 -15.04 7.64 -3.82
C LYS A 63 -16.08 6.66 -3.27
N GLY A 64 -15.66 5.46 -2.89
CA GLY A 64 -16.56 4.43 -2.38
C GLY A 64 -15.83 3.25 -1.76
N ASP A 65 -16.61 2.25 -1.35
CA ASP A 65 -16.09 1.04 -0.72
C ASP A 65 -15.29 0.17 -1.71
N GLU A 66 -15.65 0.18 -3.00
CA GLU A 66 -14.92 -0.58 -4.04
C GLU A 66 -13.46 -0.13 -4.16
N ASP A 67 -13.22 1.18 -4.27
CA ASP A 67 -11.89 1.78 -4.27
C ASP A 67 -11.09 1.40 -3.01
N ALA A 68 -11.75 1.44 -1.85
CA ALA A 68 -11.12 1.09 -0.58
C ALA A 68 -10.73 -0.40 -0.54
N ILE A 69 -11.62 -1.28 -1.00
CA ILE A 69 -11.39 -2.74 -1.08
C ILE A 69 -10.25 -3.05 -2.05
N GLU A 70 -10.25 -2.42 -3.22
CA GLU A 70 -9.20 -2.57 -4.23
C GLU A 70 -7.83 -2.19 -3.63
N LEU A 71 -7.76 -0.99 -3.02
CA LEU A 71 -6.52 -0.50 -2.43
C LEU A 71 -6.06 -1.34 -1.23
N GLN A 72 -7.00 -1.81 -0.39
CA GLN A 72 -6.69 -2.76 0.68
C GLN A 72 -6.12 -4.08 0.11
N GLY A 73 -6.61 -4.54 -1.04
CA GLY A 73 -6.06 -5.69 -1.75
C GLY A 73 -4.60 -5.49 -2.14
N TYR A 74 -4.25 -4.34 -2.72
CA TYR A 74 -2.87 -4.00 -3.05
C TYR A 74 -1.97 -3.92 -1.80
N ILE A 75 -2.48 -3.33 -0.72
CA ILE A 75 -1.75 -3.24 0.55
C ILE A 75 -1.54 -4.65 1.16
N LYS A 76 -2.51 -5.55 1.02
CA LYS A 76 -2.39 -6.94 1.48
C LYS A 76 -1.28 -7.69 0.74
N GLU A 77 -1.20 -7.54 -0.58
CA GLU A 77 -0.11 -8.12 -1.37
C GLU A 77 1.24 -7.50 -1.01
N PHE A 78 1.29 -6.20 -0.72
CA PHE A 78 2.49 -5.55 -0.19
C PHE A 78 2.96 -6.16 1.14
N VAL A 79 2.06 -6.26 2.12
CA VAL A 79 2.38 -6.85 3.43
C VAL A 79 2.89 -8.28 3.28
N LYS A 80 2.23 -9.10 2.45
CA LYS A 80 2.65 -10.49 2.18
C LYS A 80 4.05 -10.58 1.58
N HIS A 81 4.40 -9.70 0.65
CA HIS A 81 5.73 -9.68 0.06
C HIS A 81 6.80 -9.20 1.04
N VAL A 82 6.54 -8.14 1.82
CA VAL A 82 7.45 -7.70 2.89
C VAL A 82 7.64 -8.81 3.93
N ASP A 83 6.56 -9.51 4.30
CA ASP A 83 6.64 -10.63 5.24
C ASP A 83 7.54 -11.75 4.72
N LYS A 84 7.43 -12.07 3.43
CA LYS A 84 8.26 -13.09 2.78
C LYS A 84 9.74 -12.68 2.73
N GLU A 85 10.05 -11.48 2.21
CA GLU A 85 11.45 -11.02 2.07
C GLU A 85 12.20 -11.01 3.41
N TYR A 86 11.52 -10.62 4.50
CA TYR A 86 12.12 -10.59 5.84
C TYR A 86 12.04 -11.92 6.60
N ALA A 87 11.30 -12.92 6.10
CA ALA A 87 11.32 -14.29 6.62
C ALA A 87 12.39 -15.14 5.92
N ASP A 88 12.65 -14.89 4.64
CA ASP A 88 13.70 -15.55 3.86
C ASP A 88 15.10 -14.96 4.16
N GLY A 89 15.15 -13.79 4.81
CA GLY A 89 16.37 -13.08 5.22
C GLY A 89 16.81 -13.27 6.68
N SER A 90 16.25 -14.24 7.41
CA SER A 90 16.58 -14.55 8.82
C SER A 90 17.35 -15.85 8.99
#